data_AF-A0A2B7Y4H8-F1
#
_entry.id   AF-A0A2B7Y4H8-F1
#
_cell.length_a   1.000
_cell.length_b   1.000
_cell.length_c   1.000
_cell.angle_alpha   90.00
_cell.angle_beta   90.00
_cell.angle_gamma   90.00
#
_symmetry.space_group_name_H-M   'P 1'
#
loop_
_entity.id
_entity.type
_entity.pdbx_description
1 polymer ?
#
loop_
_entity_poly.entity_id
_entity_poly.type
_entity_poly.pdbx_seq_one_letter_code
_entity_poly.pdbx_strand_id
1 'polypeptide(L)'
;MSMEQISLEVKLVDSLATPICMLDTIIESSWNGPPLYVDFNRLYLVDIHELGETAFAARTDSRGEASLKNDPRIRQYTKDLQLMKLATRTGSKKYVAGLAECIEKDSPVSPERKMKWKQQMERAVGLFYLCKNGRFETLKERPLKDDAMRWCVQKVILLPKLYVIYNSRLDIEGRRKVQIKTKDRILLLQYKYYYGQESNNDLILWDENTHVDINLAQSQC
;
A
#
# COMPACT_ATOMS: atom_id res chain seq x y z
N MET A 1 12.49 -27.74 -14.09
CA MET A 1 13.14 -26.56 -13.49
C MET A 1 12.33 -26.14 -12.29
N SER A 2 12.88 -26.39 -11.09
CA SER A 2 12.24 -26.19 -9.80
C SER A 2 11.96 -24.71 -9.53
N MET A 3 10.86 -24.46 -8.81
CA MET A 3 10.53 -23.16 -8.24
C MET A 3 11.65 -22.75 -7.30
N GLU A 4 12.39 -21.67 -7.60
CA GLU A 4 12.94 -20.85 -6.53
C GLU A 4 11.74 -20.24 -5.80
N GLN A 5 11.17 -21.01 -4.87
CA GLN A 5 10.39 -20.49 -3.78
C GLN A 5 11.36 -19.64 -2.97
N ILE A 6 11.36 -18.33 -3.24
CA ILE A 6 11.70 -17.38 -2.19
C ILE A 6 10.79 -17.78 -1.03
N SER A 7 11.38 -18.28 0.07
CA SER A 7 10.65 -18.64 1.28
C SER A 7 10.14 -17.35 1.91
N LEU A 8 9.06 -16.82 1.35
CA LEU A 8 8.39 -15.64 1.87
C LEU A 8 7.68 -16.07 3.16
N GLU A 9 8.20 -15.60 4.29
CA GLU A 9 7.55 -15.76 5.58
C GLU A 9 6.32 -14.85 5.62
N VAL A 10 5.12 -15.44 5.65
CA VAL A 10 3.87 -14.68 5.78
C VAL A 10 3.43 -14.75 7.23
N LYS A 11 3.33 -13.60 7.89
CA LYS A 11 2.87 -13.49 9.28
C LYS A 11 1.56 -12.71 9.34
N LEU A 12 0.51 -13.33 9.88
CA LEU A 12 -0.70 -12.62 10.25
C LEU A 12 -0.44 -11.84 11.54
N VAL A 13 -0.83 -10.58 11.56
CA VAL A 13 -0.59 -9.66 12.67
C VAL A 13 -1.94 -9.23 13.25
N ASP A 14 -2.16 -9.64 14.49
CA ASP A 14 -3.41 -9.50 15.25
C ASP A 14 -3.32 -8.48 16.41
N SER A 15 -2.14 -7.91 16.66
CA SER A 15 -1.90 -6.98 17.76
C SER A 15 -1.07 -5.77 17.33
N LEU A 16 -1.32 -4.61 17.96
CA LEU A 16 -0.60 -3.35 17.67
C LEU A 16 0.89 -3.40 18.01
N ALA A 17 1.30 -4.29 18.92
CA ALA A 17 2.70 -4.45 19.33
C ALA A 17 3.60 -4.82 18.14
N THR A 18 3.13 -5.68 17.24
CA THR A 18 3.95 -6.15 16.11
C THR A 18 4.20 -5.04 15.07
N PRO A 19 3.19 -4.32 14.54
CA PRO A 19 3.42 -3.22 13.60
C PRO A 19 4.25 -2.09 14.21
N ILE A 20 4.05 -1.77 15.50
CA ILE A 20 4.84 -0.75 16.21
C ILE A 20 6.32 -1.17 16.27
N CYS A 21 6.60 -2.38 16.74
CA CYS A 21 7.96 -2.91 16.81
C CYS A 21 8.65 -2.96 15.42
N MET A 22 7.89 -3.28 14.37
CA MET A 22 8.40 -3.22 13.01
C MET A 22 8.76 -1.78 12.58
N LEU A 23 7.93 -0.80 12.90
CA LEU A 23 8.23 0.61 12.62
C LEU A 23 9.48 1.07 13.38
N ASP A 24 9.66 0.64 14.62
CA ASP A 24 10.86 0.92 15.41
C ASP A 24 12.11 0.31 14.76
N THR A 25 12.03 -0.95 14.31
CA THR A 25 13.12 -1.63 13.59
C THR A 25 13.50 -0.92 12.27
N ILE A 26 12.48 -0.46 11.51
CA ILE A 26 12.71 0.30 10.27
C ILE A 26 13.44 1.62 10.57
N ILE A 27 13.13 2.28 11.68
CA ILE A 27 13.82 3.50 12.10
C ILE A 27 15.26 3.18 12.46
N GLU A 28 15.50 2.25 13.39
CA GLU A 28 16.85 1.92 13.87
C GLU A 28 17.80 1.52 12.74
N SER A 29 17.30 0.76 11.77
CA SER A 29 18.07 0.38 10.57
C SER A 29 18.36 1.56 9.62
N SER A 30 17.49 2.58 9.58
CA SER A 30 17.67 3.75 8.72
C SER A 30 18.75 4.74 9.20
N TRP A 31 19.18 4.67 10.46
CA TRP A 31 20.26 5.51 11.01
C TRP A 31 21.67 5.04 10.57
N ASN A 32 21.83 3.77 10.18
CA ASN A 32 23.13 3.15 9.89
C ASN A 32 23.30 2.69 8.43
N GLY A 33 22.38 3.02 7.51
CA GLY A 33 22.44 2.58 6.12
C GLY A 33 21.50 3.35 5.19
N PRO A 34 21.54 3.11 3.85
CA PRO A 34 20.67 3.81 2.91
C PRO A 34 19.20 3.64 3.32
N PRO A 35 18.38 4.70 3.18
CA PRO A 35 17.11 4.81 3.88
C PRO A 35 16.05 3.98 3.15
N LEU A 36 16.05 2.66 3.26
CA LEU A 36 14.94 1.75 2.93
C LEU A 36 15.35 0.29 3.15
N TYR A 37 15.05 -0.25 4.34
CA TYR A 37 14.98 -1.69 4.52
C TYR A 37 13.69 -2.19 3.87
N VAL A 38 13.80 -2.74 2.66
CA VAL A 38 12.72 -3.53 2.06
C VAL A 38 13.05 -4.98 2.36
N ASP A 39 12.43 -5.54 3.40
CA ASP A 39 12.52 -6.98 3.64
C ASP A 39 11.75 -7.70 2.53
N PHE A 40 12.46 -8.26 1.55
CA PHE A 40 11.85 -9.04 0.48
C PHE A 40 11.43 -10.43 0.94
N ASN A 41 11.80 -10.84 2.16
CA ASN A 41 11.64 -12.20 2.67
C ASN A 41 10.51 -12.32 3.69
N ARG A 42 9.94 -11.20 4.17
CA ARG A 42 8.84 -11.19 5.12
C ARG A 42 7.67 -10.35 4.64
N LEU A 43 6.47 -10.92 4.71
CA LEU A 43 5.23 -10.22 4.44
C LEU A 43 4.31 -10.32 5.64
N TYR A 44 3.80 -9.17 6.07
CA TYR A 44 2.90 -9.08 7.21
C TYR A 44 1.51 -8.73 6.72
N LEU A 45 0.54 -9.60 7.02
CA LEU A 45 -0.86 -9.34 6.78
C LEU A 45 -1.43 -8.76 8.07
N VAL A 46 -1.83 -7.49 8.02
CA VAL A 46 -2.37 -6.78 9.19
C VAL A 46 -3.86 -7.07 9.27
N ASP A 47 -4.29 -7.77 10.31
CA ASP A 47 -5.68 -8.17 10.50
C ASP A 47 -6.50 -7.02 11.10
N ILE A 48 -7.16 -6.25 10.22
CA ILE A 48 -7.97 -5.11 10.63
C ILE A 48 -9.17 -5.48 11.51
N HIS A 49 -9.65 -6.73 11.42
CA HIS A 49 -10.82 -7.17 12.19
C HIS A 49 -10.41 -7.52 13.62
N GLU A 50 -9.25 -8.15 13.79
CA GLU A 50 -8.72 -8.54 15.10
C GLU A 50 -8.12 -7.34 15.85
N LEU A 51 -7.43 -6.44 15.13
CA LEU A 51 -6.90 -5.20 15.69
C LEU A 51 -7.98 -4.23 16.18
N GLY A 52 -9.22 -4.42 15.72
CA GLY A 52 -10.38 -3.63 16.10
C GLY A 52 -10.38 -2.21 15.51
N GLU A 53 -11.53 -1.53 15.64
CA GLU A 53 -11.71 -0.18 15.08
C GLU A 53 -10.75 0.86 15.68
N THR A 54 -10.25 0.63 16.90
CA THR A 54 -9.34 1.55 17.61
C THR A 54 -7.96 1.67 16.95
N ALA A 55 -7.43 0.58 16.41
CA ALA A 55 -6.13 0.57 15.71
C ALA A 55 -6.12 1.43 14.43
N PHE A 56 -7.30 1.62 13.83
CA PHE A 56 -7.49 2.40 12.60
C PHE A 56 -8.44 3.58 12.79
N ALA A 57 -8.80 3.90 14.03
CA ALA A 57 -9.64 5.04 14.34
C ALA A 57 -8.86 6.32 14.04
N ALA A 58 -9.56 7.33 13.52
CA ALA A 58 -9.00 8.68 13.41
C ALA A 58 -8.83 9.35 14.78
N ARG A 59 -9.38 8.77 15.86
CA ARG A 59 -9.27 9.25 17.23
C ARG A 59 -8.17 8.48 17.98
N THR A 60 -7.39 9.19 18.79
CA THR A 60 -6.71 8.57 19.94
C THR A 60 -7.79 8.08 20.90
N ASP A 61 -7.64 6.88 21.46
CA ASP A 61 -8.55 6.41 22.49
C ASP A 61 -8.42 7.30 23.76
N SER A 62 -9.31 7.12 24.73
CA SER A 62 -9.28 7.86 25.99
C SER A 62 -7.99 7.65 26.81
N ARG A 63 -7.12 6.71 26.40
CA ARG A 63 -5.83 6.39 27.01
C ARG A 63 -4.65 7.01 26.26
N GLY A 64 -4.91 7.69 25.13
CA GLY A 64 -3.87 8.33 24.32
C GLY A 64 -3.03 7.35 23.50
N GLU A 65 -3.48 6.10 23.31
CA GLU A 65 -2.71 5.12 22.55
C GLU A 65 -2.64 5.50 21.05
N ALA A 66 -1.46 5.34 20.47
CA ALA A 66 -1.19 5.68 19.08
C ALA A 66 -1.95 4.72 18.14
N SER A 67 -2.99 5.23 17.49
CA SER A 67 -3.63 4.56 16.35
C SER A 67 -2.61 4.39 15.22
N LEU A 68 -2.50 3.18 14.66
CA LEU A 68 -1.64 2.91 13.51
C LEU A 68 -1.97 3.84 12.34
N LYS A 69 -3.25 4.21 12.19
CA LYS A 69 -3.70 5.17 11.18
C LYS A 69 -3.05 6.54 11.34
N ASN A 70 -2.81 7.00 12.56
CA ASN A 70 -2.30 8.35 12.84
C ASN A 70 -0.80 8.39 13.16
N ASP A 71 -0.13 7.24 13.19
CA ASP A 71 1.28 7.14 13.51
C ASP A 71 2.12 7.98 12.51
N PRO A 72 2.93 8.95 12.98
CA PRO A 72 3.73 9.81 12.11
C PRO A 72 4.73 9.03 11.26
N ARG A 73 5.19 7.85 11.73
CA ARG A 73 6.14 6.99 11.02
C ARG A 73 5.54 6.44 9.72
N ILE A 74 4.23 6.16 9.69
CA ILE A 74 3.52 5.73 8.47
C ILE A 74 3.65 6.81 7.37
N ARG A 75 3.49 8.09 7.72
CA ARG A 75 3.63 9.20 6.76
C ARG A 75 5.06 9.36 6.24
N GLN A 76 6.05 9.00 7.05
CA GLN A 76 7.46 9.16 6.70
C GLN A 76 7.99 8.01 5.84
N TYR A 77 7.60 6.78 6.15
CA TYR A 77 8.20 5.57 5.57
C TYR A 77 7.36 4.90 4.48
N THR A 78 6.11 5.30 4.26
CA THR A 78 5.29 4.78 3.15
C THR A 78 5.89 5.13 1.78
N LYS A 79 5.86 4.16 0.86
CA LYS A 79 6.26 4.33 -0.54
C LYS A 79 5.07 4.10 -1.47
N ASP A 80 4.64 5.15 -2.14
CA ASP A 80 3.52 5.11 -3.07
C ASP A 80 3.99 4.74 -4.49
N LEU A 81 3.85 3.47 -4.84
CA LEU A 81 4.30 2.95 -6.14
C LEU A 81 3.57 3.57 -7.34
N GLN A 82 2.31 3.98 -7.18
CA GLN A 82 1.55 4.59 -8.26
C GLN A 82 2.07 5.99 -8.56
N LEU A 83 2.40 6.77 -7.52
CA LEU A 83 3.04 8.07 -7.67
C LEU A 83 4.47 7.93 -8.20
N MET A 84 5.23 6.92 -7.77
CA MET A 84 6.56 6.64 -8.32
C MET A 84 6.50 6.26 -9.81
N LYS A 85 5.53 5.44 -10.22
CA LYS A 85 5.28 5.15 -11.64
C LYS A 85 4.94 6.42 -12.42
N LEU A 86 4.07 7.26 -11.88
CA LEU A 86 3.64 8.49 -12.53
C LEU A 86 4.79 9.50 -12.70
N ALA A 87 5.66 9.60 -11.70
CA ALA A 87 6.87 10.43 -11.74
C ALA A 87 7.84 9.97 -12.84
N THR A 88 8.02 8.65 -13.00
CA THR A 88 8.97 8.04 -13.94
C THR A 88 8.42 7.85 -15.36
N ARG A 89 7.12 8.07 -15.58
CA ARG A 89 6.49 7.94 -16.91
C ARG A 89 6.80 9.15 -17.80
N THR A 90 7.12 8.87 -19.07
CA THR A 90 7.14 9.85 -20.16
C THR A 90 5.72 10.03 -20.71
N GLY A 91 5.30 11.27 -20.95
CA GLY A 91 3.96 11.60 -21.47
C GLY A 91 2.98 12.09 -20.39
N SER A 92 1.68 11.86 -20.60
CA SER A 92 0.62 12.40 -19.73
C SER A 92 0.86 12.04 -18.26
N LYS A 93 0.69 13.01 -17.36
CA LYS A 93 0.73 12.82 -15.91
C LYS A 93 -0.62 13.08 -15.22
N LYS A 94 -1.71 13.09 -16.00
CA LYS A 94 -3.06 13.42 -15.53
C LYS A 94 -3.61 12.39 -14.52
N TYR A 95 -3.26 11.11 -14.70
CA TYR A 95 -3.81 9.99 -13.93
C TYR A 95 -2.71 9.02 -13.50
N VAL A 96 -2.84 8.44 -12.29
CA VAL A 96 -2.05 7.29 -11.85
C VAL A 96 -2.38 6.04 -12.65
N ALA A 97 -1.41 5.15 -12.79
CA ALA A 97 -1.64 3.81 -13.29
C ALA A 97 -2.26 2.93 -12.19
N GLY A 98 -3.15 2.02 -12.57
CA GLY A 98 -3.62 0.97 -11.67
C GLY A 98 -2.46 0.05 -11.25
N LEU A 99 -2.58 -0.60 -10.09
CA LEU A 99 -1.54 -1.51 -9.61
C LEU A 99 -1.31 -2.70 -10.55
N ALA A 100 -2.38 -3.24 -11.14
CA ALA A 100 -2.29 -4.29 -12.15
C ALA A 100 -1.51 -3.83 -13.38
N GLU A 101 -1.77 -2.61 -13.86
CA GLU A 101 -1.04 -2.02 -14.98
C GLU A 101 0.45 -1.84 -14.66
N CYS A 102 0.78 -1.38 -13.44
CA CYS A 102 2.18 -1.29 -12.98
C CYS A 102 2.89 -2.65 -13.04
N ILE A 103 2.22 -3.71 -12.59
CA ILE A 103 2.79 -5.07 -12.61
C ILE A 103 2.96 -5.56 -14.05
N GLU A 104 1.92 -5.43 -14.89
CA GLU A 104 1.95 -5.92 -16.27
C GLU A 104 3.04 -5.23 -17.08
N LYS A 105 3.16 -3.90 -16.97
CA LYS A 105 4.09 -3.12 -17.80
C LYS A 105 5.50 -3.09 -17.24
N ASP A 106 5.68 -2.95 -15.94
CA ASP A 106 6.98 -2.62 -15.36
C ASP A 106 7.61 -3.71 -14.50
N SER A 107 6.87 -4.75 -14.09
CA SER A 107 7.48 -5.81 -13.26
C SER A 107 8.59 -6.53 -14.03
N PRO A 108 9.74 -6.85 -13.38
CA PRO A 108 10.88 -7.51 -14.02
C PRO A 108 10.68 -9.03 -14.18
N VAL A 109 9.53 -9.55 -13.75
CA VAL A 109 9.23 -10.99 -13.89
C VAL A 109 8.90 -11.34 -15.34
N SER A 110 9.21 -12.58 -15.74
CA SER A 110 9.02 -13.04 -17.11
C SER A 110 7.55 -12.94 -17.55
N PRO A 111 7.26 -12.79 -18.86
CA PRO A 111 5.89 -12.74 -19.38
C PRO A 111 5.03 -13.93 -18.93
N GLU A 112 5.60 -15.13 -18.86
CA GLU A 112 4.90 -16.34 -18.40
C GLU A 112 4.53 -16.23 -16.91
N ARG A 113 5.42 -15.65 -16.10
CA ARG A 113 5.14 -15.40 -14.67
C ARG A 113 4.08 -14.33 -14.50
N LYS A 114 4.08 -13.26 -15.31
CA LYS A 114 3.01 -12.23 -15.32
C LYS A 114 1.67 -12.84 -15.70
N MET A 115 1.64 -13.68 -16.73
CA MET A 115 0.43 -14.38 -17.18
C MET A 115 -0.10 -15.32 -16.09
N LYS A 116 0.77 -16.10 -15.45
CA LYS A 116 0.38 -16.96 -14.32
C LYS A 116 -0.17 -16.15 -13.14
N TRP A 117 0.50 -15.06 -12.77
CA TRP A 117 0.01 -14.15 -11.72
C TRP A 117 -1.37 -13.58 -12.06
N LYS A 118 -1.57 -13.12 -13.30
CA LYS A 118 -2.86 -12.59 -13.78
C LYS A 118 -3.96 -13.64 -13.70
N GLN A 119 -3.72 -14.84 -14.22
CA GLN A 119 -4.67 -15.95 -14.15
C GLN A 119 -5.02 -16.33 -12.71
N GLN A 120 -4.03 -16.32 -11.80
CA GLN A 120 -4.27 -16.58 -10.37
C GLN A 120 -5.11 -15.46 -9.74
N MET A 121 -4.85 -14.20 -10.08
CA MET A 121 -5.64 -13.06 -9.61
C MET A 121 -7.08 -13.11 -10.12
N GLU A 122 -7.30 -13.43 -11.39
CA GLU A 122 -8.64 -13.57 -11.99
C GLU A 122 -9.43 -14.71 -11.36
N ARG A 123 -8.81 -15.89 -11.18
CA ARG A 123 -9.45 -17.03 -10.50
C ARG A 123 -9.84 -16.68 -9.08
N ALA A 124 -8.94 -16.03 -8.35
CA ALA A 124 -9.21 -15.66 -6.98
C ALA A 124 -10.30 -14.59 -6.90
N VAL A 125 -10.32 -13.58 -7.79
CA VAL A 125 -11.46 -12.65 -7.89
C VAL A 125 -12.76 -13.42 -8.11
N GLY A 126 -12.78 -14.42 -9.00
CA GLY A 126 -13.95 -15.30 -9.16
C GLY A 126 -14.35 -16.00 -7.86
N LEU A 127 -13.41 -16.59 -7.13
CA LEU A 127 -13.67 -17.28 -5.86
C LEU A 127 -14.15 -16.32 -4.76
N PHE A 128 -13.62 -15.09 -4.70
CA PHE A 128 -13.96 -14.10 -3.68
C PHE A 128 -15.21 -13.28 -4.01
N TYR A 129 -15.55 -13.11 -5.29
CA TYR A 129 -16.73 -12.38 -5.76
C TYR A 129 -18.00 -13.25 -5.77
N LEU A 130 -17.85 -14.58 -5.90
CA LEU A 130 -18.97 -15.53 -5.88
C LEU A 130 -19.48 -15.85 -4.46
N CYS A 131 -18.78 -15.41 -3.41
CA CYS A 131 -19.30 -15.49 -2.05
C CYS A 131 -20.37 -14.41 -1.85
N LYS A 132 -21.64 -14.87 -1.77
CA LYS A 132 -22.87 -14.17 -1.36
C LYS A 132 -22.83 -12.62 -1.44
N ASN A 133 -23.53 -12.07 -2.43
CA ASN A 133 -23.88 -10.64 -2.54
C ASN A 133 -22.74 -9.65 -2.84
N GLY A 134 -21.61 -10.10 -3.41
CA GLY A 134 -20.51 -9.21 -3.80
C GLY A 134 -19.76 -8.59 -2.61
N ARG A 135 -19.90 -9.19 -1.42
CA ARG A 135 -19.18 -8.78 -0.22
C ARG A 135 -18.02 -9.74 0.02
N PHE A 136 -16.86 -9.21 0.36
CA PHE A 136 -15.67 -9.99 0.73
C PHE A 136 -15.84 -10.69 2.10
N GLU A 137 -16.92 -11.45 2.29
CA GLU A 137 -17.29 -12.09 3.55
C GLU A 137 -16.25 -13.13 3.99
N THR A 138 -15.60 -13.78 3.04
CA THR A 138 -14.47 -14.69 3.28
C THR A 138 -13.22 -14.00 3.84
N LEU A 139 -13.06 -12.68 3.67
CA LEU A 139 -12.00 -11.91 4.34
C LEU A 139 -12.37 -11.57 5.80
N LYS A 140 -13.65 -11.72 6.18
CA LYS A 140 -14.15 -11.47 7.55
C LYS A 140 -14.17 -12.74 8.42
N GLU A 141 -14.15 -13.92 7.81
CA GLU A 141 -14.12 -15.20 8.53
C GLU A 141 -12.83 -15.36 9.34
N ARG A 142 -12.93 -15.86 10.58
CA ARG A 142 -11.79 -16.16 11.44
C ARG A 142 -11.82 -17.61 11.91
N PRO A 143 -10.69 -18.35 11.87
CA PRO A 143 -9.37 -17.92 11.36
C PRO A 143 -9.38 -17.64 9.84
N LEU A 144 -8.51 -16.75 9.38
CA LEU A 144 -8.45 -16.35 7.97
C LEU A 144 -8.06 -17.56 7.10
N LYS A 145 -8.90 -17.90 6.12
CA LYS A 145 -8.67 -19.06 5.24
C LYS A 145 -7.38 -18.92 4.42
N ASP A 146 -6.69 -20.04 4.17
CA ASP A 146 -5.45 -20.07 3.39
C ASP A 146 -5.58 -19.48 1.99
N ASP A 147 -6.73 -19.65 1.33
CA ASP A 147 -6.99 -19.05 0.02
C ASP A 147 -7.08 -17.53 0.11
N ALA A 148 -7.67 -16.99 1.19
CA ALA A 148 -7.77 -15.56 1.43
C ALA A 148 -6.40 -14.95 1.73
N MET A 149 -5.59 -15.61 2.58
CA MET A 149 -4.21 -15.21 2.82
C MET A 149 -3.39 -15.21 1.53
N ARG A 150 -3.44 -16.31 0.75
CA ARG A 150 -2.73 -16.40 -0.54
C ARG A 150 -3.15 -15.31 -1.50
N TRP A 151 -4.44 -14.97 -1.55
CA TRP A 151 -4.91 -13.86 -2.38
C TRP A 151 -4.34 -12.51 -1.95
N CYS A 152 -4.37 -12.19 -0.66
CA CYS A 152 -3.76 -10.98 -0.12
C CYS A 152 -2.26 -10.91 -0.44
N VAL A 153 -1.53 -12.02 -0.28
CA VAL A 153 -0.11 -12.12 -0.60
C VAL A 153 0.15 -11.81 -2.08
N GLN A 154 -0.62 -12.42 -2.98
CA GLN A 154 -0.43 -12.24 -4.43
C GLN A 154 -0.67 -10.79 -4.91
N LYS A 155 -1.47 -10.00 -4.19
CA LYS A 155 -1.67 -8.57 -4.48
C LYS A 155 -0.42 -7.73 -4.23
N VAL A 156 0.44 -8.15 -3.29
CA VAL A 156 1.55 -7.34 -2.80
C VAL A 156 2.94 -7.93 -3.08
N ILE A 157 3.04 -9.22 -3.42
CA ILE A 157 4.31 -9.95 -3.58
C ILE A 157 5.24 -9.37 -4.67
N LEU A 158 4.69 -8.69 -5.69
CA LEU A 158 5.48 -8.08 -6.76
C LEU A 158 5.84 -6.61 -6.50
N LEU A 159 5.26 -5.99 -5.48
CA LEU A 159 5.45 -4.57 -5.16
C LEU A 159 6.91 -4.22 -4.81
N PRO A 160 7.63 -5.03 -4.01
CA PRO A 160 9.03 -4.76 -3.73
C PRO A 160 9.89 -4.70 -5.00
N LYS A 161 9.61 -5.54 -6.01
CA LYS A 161 10.35 -5.54 -7.28
C LYS A 161 10.04 -4.30 -8.12
N LEU A 162 8.79 -3.84 -8.11
CA LEU A 162 8.40 -2.58 -8.74
C LEU A 162 9.05 -1.38 -8.05
N TYR A 163 9.14 -1.40 -6.72
CA TYR A 163 9.80 -0.37 -5.94
C TYR A 163 11.25 -0.16 -6.42
N VAL A 164 12.04 -1.25 -6.56
CA VAL A 164 13.44 -1.17 -7.01
C VAL A 164 13.55 -0.49 -8.38
N ILE A 165 12.67 -0.84 -9.32
CA ILE A 165 12.67 -0.28 -10.69
C ILE A 165 12.31 1.20 -10.69
N TYR A 166 11.26 1.58 -9.97
CA TYR A 166 10.86 2.98 -9.97
C TYR A 166 11.86 3.83 -9.18
N ASN A 167 12.39 3.32 -8.07
CA ASN A 167 13.38 4.04 -7.28
C ASN A 167 14.67 4.32 -8.06
N SER A 168 15.13 3.38 -8.90
CA SER A 168 16.31 3.60 -9.75
C SER A 168 16.08 4.60 -10.89
N ARG A 169 14.83 4.80 -11.31
CA ARG A 169 14.45 5.74 -12.38
C ARG A 169 14.12 7.14 -11.87
N LEU A 170 13.85 7.31 -10.57
CA LEU A 170 13.56 8.61 -10.00
C LEU A 170 14.85 9.44 -9.89
N ASP A 171 14.75 10.71 -10.25
CA ASP A 171 15.72 11.75 -9.92
C ASP A 171 15.40 12.37 -8.54
N ILE A 172 16.21 13.35 -8.13
CA ILE A 172 16.05 14.03 -6.83
C ILE A 172 14.69 14.72 -6.74
N GLU A 173 14.29 15.42 -7.80
CA GLU A 173 13.04 16.18 -7.81
C GLU A 173 11.80 15.26 -7.84
N GLY A 174 11.85 14.18 -8.62
CA GLY A 174 10.84 13.14 -8.63
C GLY A 174 10.67 12.49 -7.26
N ARG A 175 11.78 12.18 -6.56
CA ARG A 175 11.73 11.67 -5.18
C ARG A 175 11.02 12.65 -4.24
N ARG A 176 11.37 13.94 -4.33
CA ARG A 176 10.75 15.00 -3.52
C ARG A 176 9.25 15.12 -3.78
N LYS A 177 8.85 15.21 -5.05
CA LYS A 177 7.43 15.31 -5.46
C LYS A 177 6.62 14.10 -5.01
N VAL A 178 7.15 12.88 -5.20
CA VAL A 178 6.51 11.65 -4.73
C VAL A 178 6.33 11.67 -3.21
N GLN A 179 7.34 12.06 -2.45
CA GLN A 179 7.25 12.08 -0.99
C GLN A 179 6.19 13.08 -0.49
N ILE A 180 6.12 14.27 -1.09
CA ILE A 180 5.11 15.28 -0.74
C ILE A 180 3.71 14.74 -1.05
N LYS A 181 3.46 14.30 -2.28
CA LYS A 181 2.13 13.81 -2.67
C LYS A 181 1.73 12.52 -1.94
N THR A 182 2.69 11.68 -1.53
CA THR A 182 2.43 10.53 -0.66
C THR A 182 1.91 10.99 0.71
N LYS A 183 2.56 11.98 1.33
CA LYS A 183 2.10 12.56 2.60
C LYS A 183 0.72 13.17 2.46
N ASP A 184 0.46 13.91 1.39
CA ASP A 184 -0.86 14.50 1.11
C ASP A 184 -1.95 13.42 0.98
N ARG A 185 -1.70 12.34 0.21
CA ARG A 185 -2.63 11.21 0.10
C ARG A 185 -2.90 10.56 1.45
N ILE A 186 -1.88 10.35 2.29
CA ILE A 186 -2.07 9.76 3.62
C ILE A 186 -2.87 10.69 4.53
N LEU A 187 -2.61 12.00 4.50
CA LEU A 187 -3.40 12.99 5.25
C LEU A 187 -4.86 13.00 4.83
N LEU A 188 -5.14 12.91 3.52
CA LEU A 188 -6.50 12.78 3.00
C LEU A 188 -7.19 11.50 3.49
N LEU A 189 -6.48 10.36 3.50
CA LEU A 189 -6.99 9.10 4.05
C LEU A 189 -7.20 9.14 5.57
N GLN A 190 -6.43 9.98 6.26
CA GLN A 190 -6.59 10.24 7.69
C GLN A 190 -7.81 11.11 7.98
N TYR A 191 -8.30 11.86 6.99
CA TYR A 191 -9.47 12.71 7.13
C TYR A 191 -10.77 11.91 7.31
N LYS A 192 -11.63 12.41 8.20
CA LYS A 192 -12.83 11.71 8.70
C LYS A 192 -13.87 11.37 7.62
N TYR A 193 -13.89 12.12 6.51
CA TYR A 193 -14.92 12.02 5.47
C TYR A 193 -14.43 11.46 4.13
N TYR A 194 -13.24 10.87 4.10
CA TYR A 194 -12.76 10.24 2.87
C TYR A 194 -13.53 8.92 2.62
N TYR A 195 -14.48 8.96 1.69
CA TYR A 195 -15.12 7.77 1.15
C TYR A 195 -14.33 7.29 -0.06
N GLY A 196 -13.55 6.23 0.10
CA GLY A 196 -12.91 5.55 -1.02
C GLY A 196 -13.95 4.86 -1.88
N GLN A 197 -14.41 5.50 -2.96
CA GLN A 197 -15.17 4.84 -4.03
C GLN A 197 -14.54 5.05 -5.42
N GLU A 198 -14.82 4.07 -6.26
CA GLU A 198 -14.01 3.53 -7.36
C GLU A 198 -13.98 4.35 -8.67
N SER A 199 -14.30 5.65 -8.66
CA SER A 199 -14.21 6.50 -9.86
C SER A 199 -13.01 7.44 -9.88
N ASN A 200 -12.32 7.59 -8.76
CA ASN A 200 -11.32 8.62 -8.58
C ASN A 200 -9.91 8.06 -8.83
N ASN A 201 -9.66 7.72 -10.10
CA ASN A 201 -8.36 8.05 -10.71
C ASN A 201 -8.25 9.59 -10.77
N ASP A 202 -8.40 10.27 -9.64
CA ASP A 202 -8.57 11.71 -9.61
C ASP A 202 -7.36 12.37 -10.23
N LEU A 203 -7.61 13.50 -10.89
CA LEU A 203 -6.57 14.41 -11.35
C LEU A 203 -5.59 14.63 -10.21
N ILE A 204 -4.43 13.98 -10.30
CA ILE A 204 -3.28 14.39 -9.50
C ILE A 204 -2.80 15.63 -10.22
N LEU A 205 -3.23 16.81 -9.74
CA LEU A 205 -2.67 18.07 -10.17
C LEU A 205 -1.20 18.06 -9.74
N TRP A 206 -0.32 17.75 -10.71
CA TRP A 206 1.14 17.85 -10.61
C TRP A 206 1.61 19.31 -10.66
N ASP A 207 0.80 20.24 -10.16
CA ASP A 207 1.17 21.65 -10.08
C ASP A 207 2.01 21.89 -8.81
N GLU A 208 3.11 22.62 -8.98
CA GLU A 208 4.10 22.96 -7.97
C GLU A 208 3.52 23.85 -6.86
N ASN A 209 2.33 24.42 -7.08
CA ASN A 209 1.62 25.29 -6.15
C ASN A 209 0.45 24.63 -5.41
N THR A 210 0.18 23.33 -5.61
CA THR A 210 -0.92 22.64 -4.92
C THR A 210 -0.40 21.82 -3.73
N HIS A 211 -0.11 22.52 -2.64
CA HIS A 211 -0.29 21.94 -1.32
C HIS A 211 -1.80 21.77 -1.09
N VAL A 212 -2.22 20.64 -0.54
CA VAL A 212 -3.58 20.53 -0.01
C VAL A 212 -3.61 21.42 1.24
N ASP A 213 -4.03 22.67 1.06
CA ASP A 213 -4.27 23.59 2.15
C ASP A 213 -5.51 23.10 2.89
N ILE A 214 -5.30 22.45 4.04
CA ILE A 214 -6.36 21.84 4.87
C ILE A 214 -7.41 22.89 5.30
N ASN A 215 -7.05 24.18 5.24
CA ASN A 215 -7.93 25.30 5.57
C ASN A 215 -8.96 25.65 4.46
N LEU A 216 -8.73 25.28 3.20
CA LEU A 216 -9.70 25.53 2.11
C LEU A 216 -10.87 24.54 2.09
N ALA A 217 -10.73 23.39 2.76
CA ALA A 217 -11.84 22.46 3.00
C ALA A 217 -12.80 22.94 4.10
N GLN A 218 -12.47 24.03 4.81
CA GLN A 218 -13.32 24.61 5.86
C GLN A 218 -14.28 25.70 5.33
N SER A 219 -14.08 26.22 4.12
CA SER A 219 -14.84 27.38 3.59
C SER A 219 -15.95 27.01 2.58
N GLN A 220 -16.33 25.73 2.48
CA GLN A 220 -17.46 25.27 1.67
C GLN A 220 -18.53 24.52 2.49
N CYS A 221 -18.65 24.85 3.78
CA CYS A 221 -19.86 24.57 4.56
C CYS A 221 -20.59 25.88 4.87
#